data_AF-A0A3P6RBL6-F1
#
_entry.id   AF-A0A3P6RBL6-F1
#
_cell.length_a   1.000
_cell.length_b   1.000
_cell.length_c   1.000
_cell.angle_alpha   90.00
_cell.angle_beta   90.00
_cell.angle_gamma   90.00
#
_symmetry.space_group_name_H-M   'P 1'
#
loop_
_entity.id
_entity.type
_entity.pdbx_description
1 polymer ?
#
loop_
_entity_poly.entity_id
_entity_poly.type
_entity_poly.pdbx_seq_one_letter_code
_entity_poly.pdbx_strand_id
1 'polypeptide(L)'
;MNTYLLSCNVSEEFSLREDRLLANVSDLIETNHRETINVVRNALNENSVAVENSIQANHKLSADAVSHRVTERLREALTTMVVPAIERICAQLFKQLNDSFRHGLEQYLQQMRALQTATLAAVAASATPAPSLSVGADRQALAHMIKNNQIPLAFETALNQGDQAALEFVCNNVDPDELFRFPCTLSQPVLLSLLQQLSLRLDSDTDLKFRYMEHIVDVLKPHDDDIG
;
A
#
# COMPACT_ATOMS: atom_id res chain seq x y z
N MET A 1 -79.05 7.42 -94.07
CA MET A 1 -79.06 8.00 -92.71
C MET A 1 -78.86 6.93 -91.63
N ASN A 2 -79.51 5.75 -91.74
CA ASN A 2 -79.44 4.68 -90.72
C ASN A 2 -78.04 4.00 -90.59
N THR A 3 -77.27 3.87 -91.66
CA THR A 3 -75.93 3.25 -91.66
C THR A 3 -74.83 4.11 -91.03
N TYR A 4 -74.90 5.44 -91.15
CA TYR A 4 -73.92 6.35 -90.55
C TYR A 4 -74.08 6.42 -89.02
N LEU A 5 -75.32 6.43 -88.53
CA LEU A 5 -75.60 6.35 -87.09
C LEU A 5 -75.10 5.04 -86.49
N LEU A 6 -75.25 3.92 -87.21
CA LEU A 6 -74.72 2.62 -86.78
C LEU A 6 -73.18 2.61 -86.73
N SER A 7 -72.51 3.19 -87.73
CA SER A 7 -71.05 3.28 -87.77
C SER A 7 -70.47 4.16 -86.65
N CYS A 8 -71.12 5.28 -86.32
CA CYS A 8 -70.73 6.12 -85.19
C CYS A 8 -70.89 5.38 -83.85
N ASN A 9 -72.04 4.71 -83.66
CA ASN A 9 -72.32 3.95 -82.44
C ASN A 9 -71.30 2.80 -82.22
N VAL A 10 -70.93 2.07 -83.28
CA VAL A 10 -69.91 1.01 -83.20
C VAL A 10 -68.52 1.55 -82.87
N SER A 11 -68.16 2.74 -83.39
CA SER A 11 -66.86 3.36 -83.10
C SER A 11 -66.78 3.87 -81.66
N GLU A 12 -67.89 4.40 -81.13
CA GLU A 12 -68.02 4.85 -79.75
C GLU A 12 -67.96 3.67 -78.76
N GLU A 13 -68.67 2.58 -79.04
CA GLU A 13 -68.60 1.33 -78.29
C GLU A 13 -67.18 0.72 -78.29
N PHE A 14 -66.47 0.79 -79.42
CA PHE A 14 -65.08 0.34 -79.51
C PHE A 14 -64.15 1.20 -78.66
N SER A 15 -64.29 2.53 -78.72
CA SER A 15 -63.52 3.47 -77.90
C SER A 15 -63.77 3.26 -76.40
N LEU A 16 -65.03 3.11 -75.98
CA LEU A 16 -65.41 2.80 -74.60
C LEU A 16 -64.79 1.48 -74.11
N ARG A 17 -64.74 0.47 -74.99
CA ARG A 17 -64.10 -0.82 -74.66
C ARG A 17 -62.59 -0.71 -74.54
N GLU A 18 -61.96 0.11 -75.38
CA GLU A 18 -60.53 0.41 -75.31
C GLU A 18 -60.18 1.16 -74.02
N ASP A 19 -60.93 2.21 -73.67
CA ASP A 19 -60.74 2.97 -72.42
C ASP A 19 -60.90 2.08 -71.18
N ARG A 20 -61.91 1.19 -71.18
CA ARG A 20 -62.09 0.21 -70.10
C ARG A 20 -60.94 -0.79 -70.02
N LEU A 21 -60.37 -1.20 -71.15
CA LEU A 21 -59.23 -2.10 -71.18
C LEU A 21 -57.98 -1.39 -70.61
N LEU A 22 -57.74 -0.15 -71.01
CA LEU A 22 -56.62 0.65 -70.52
C LEU A 22 -56.73 0.93 -69.02
N ALA A 23 -57.93 1.27 -68.53
CA ALA A 23 -58.19 1.45 -67.10
C ALA A 23 -57.89 0.17 -66.31
N ASN A 24 -58.40 -0.98 -66.76
CA ASN A 24 -58.13 -2.27 -66.11
C ASN A 24 -56.63 -2.63 -66.10
N VAL A 25 -55.92 -2.36 -67.20
CA VAL A 25 -54.47 -2.61 -67.28
C VAL A 25 -53.71 -1.67 -66.34
N SER A 26 -54.09 -0.39 -66.28
CA SER A 26 -53.50 0.59 -65.36
C SER A 26 -53.71 0.17 -63.90
N ASP A 27 -54.93 -0.21 -63.53
CA ASP A 27 -55.25 -0.67 -62.17
C ASP A 27 -54.49 -1.94 -61.80
N LEU A 28 -54.33 -2.87 -62.76
CA LEU A 28 -53.57 -4.09 -62.55
C LEU A 28 -52.07 -3.79 -62.36
N ILE A 29 -51.51 -2.87 -63.14
CA ILE A 29 -50.11 -2.43 -63.01
C ILE A 29 -49.89 -1.75 -61.66
N GLU A 30 -50.76 -0.82 -61.26
CA GLU A 30 -50.66 -0.13 -59.97
C GLU A 30 -50.78 -1.09 -58.80
N THR A 31 -51.69 -2.06 -58.90
CA THR A 31 -51.89 -3.07 -57.87
C THR A 31 -50.69 -4.00 -57.76
N ASN A 32 -50.20 -4.53 -58.88
CA ASN A 32 -49.03 -5.38 -58.89
C ASN A 32 -47.77 -4.65 -58.41
N HIS A 33 -47.61 -3.37 -58.79
CA HIS A 33 -46.51 -2.54 -58.34
C HIS A 33 -46.57 -2.30 -56.82
N ARG A 34 -47.75 -1.98 -56.29
CA ARG A 34 -47.97 -1.80 -54.85
C ARG A 34 -47.70 -3.08 -54.06
N GLU A 35 -48.16 -4.23 -54.53
CA GLU A 35 -47.87 -5.53 -53.91
C GLU A 35 -46.38 -5.83 -53.92
N THR A 36 -45.71 -5.64 -55.06
CA THR A 36 -44.25 -5.86 -55.19
C THR A 36 -43.48 -4.96 -54.22
N ILE A 37 -43.82 -3.67 -54.13
CA ILE A 37 -43.22 -2.74 -53.17
C ILE A 37 -43.41 -3.23 -51.74
N ASN A 38 -44.60 -3.72 -51.39
CA ASN A 38 -44.88 -4.18 -50.03
C ASN A 38 -44.07 -5.44 -49.69
N VAL A 39 -43.97 -6.41 -50.61
CA VAL A 39 -43.15 -7.61 -50.43
C VAL A 39 -41.68 -7.24 -50.25
N VAL A 40 -41.14 -6.38 -51.12
CA VAL A 40 -39.74 -5.93 -51.02
C VAL A 40 -39.49 -5.16 -49.73
N ARG A 41 -40.41 -4.28 -49.32
CA ARG A 41 -40.30 -3.53 -48.07
C ARG A 41 -40.27 -4.46 -46.85
N ASN A 42 -41.15 -5.45 -46.82
CA ASN A 42 -41.22 -6.41 -45.71
C ASN A 42 -39.94 -7.26 -45.64
N ALA A 43 -39.48 -7.80 -46.77
CA ALA A 43 -38.24 -8.56 -46.83
C ALA A 43 -37.02 -7.72 -46.40
N LEU A 44 -36.97 -6.44 -46.80
CA LEU A 44 -35.90 -5.54 -46.39
C LEU A 44 -35.95 -5.25 -44.88
N ASN A 45 -37.14 -5.07 -44.31
CA ASN A 45 -37.31 -4.87 -42.87
C ASN A 45 -36.88 -6.09 -42.07
N GLU A 46 -37.28 -7.30 -42.49
CA GLU A 46 -36.85 -8.56 -41.87
C GLU A 46 -35.32 -8.71 -41.94
N ASN A 47 -34.72 -8.44 -43.09
CA ASN A 47 -33.27 -8.47 -43.26
C ASN A 47 -32.57 -7.43 -42.37
N SER A 48 -33.12 -6.22 -42.24
CA SER A 48 -32.56 -5.18 -41.37
C SER A 48 -32.51 -5.65 -39.92
N VAL A 49 -33.62 -6.21 -39.42
CA VAL A 49 -33.70 -6.74 -38.05
C VAL A 49 -32.77 -7.94 -37.85
N ALA A 50 -32.69 -8.84 -38.83
CA ALA A 50 -31.79 -9.99 -38.77
C ALA A 50 -30.30 -9.56 -38.72
N VAL A 51 -29.93 -8.55 -39.51
CA VAL A 51 -28.58 -7.96 -39.50
C VAL A 51 -28.29 -7.30 -38.16
N GLU A 52 -29.21 -6.50 -37.62
CA GLU A 52 -29.04 -5.83 -36.34
C GLU A 52 -28.82 -6.83 -35.19
N ASN A 53 -29.66 -7.88 -35.13
CA ASN A 53 -29.51 -8.96 -34.16
C ASN A 53 -28.17 -9.71 -34.30
N SER A 54 -27.74 -9.97 -35.54
CA SER A 54 -26.47 -10.65 -35.82
C SER A 54 -25.27 -9.80 -35.39
N ILE A 55 -25.31 -8.49 -35.67
CA ILE A 55 -24.29 -7.53 -35.23
C ILE A 55 -24.24 -7.50 -33.71
N GLN A 56 -25.38 -7.35 -33.03
CA GLN A 56 -25.44 -7.29 -31.57
C GLN A 56 -24.92 -8.58 -30.91
N ALA A 57 -25.27 -9.75 -31.45
CA ALA A 57 -24.77 -11.03 -30.97
C ALA A 57 -23.24 -11.14 -31.14
N ASN A 58 -22.71 -10.77 -32.32
CA ASN A 58 -21.26 -10.76 -32.56
C ASN A 58 -20.52 -9.77 -31.67
N HIS A 59 -21.06 -8.57 -31.45
CA HIS A 59 -20.48 -7.60 -30.54
C HIS A 59 -20.38 -8.14 -29.12
N LYS A 60 -21.43 -8.81 -28.63
CA LYS A 60 -21.43 -9.42 -27.30
C LYS A 60 -20.39 -10.53 -27.18
N LEU A 61 -20.37 -11.47 -28.13
CA LEU A 61 -19.38 -12.56 -28.15
C LEU A 61 -17.94 -12.03 -28.25
N SER A 62 -17.71 -11.01 -29.07
CA SER A 62 -16.40 -10.39 -29.20
C SER A 62 -15.98 -9.67 -27.92
N ALA A 63 -16.90 -8.95 -27.26
CA ALA A 63 -16.62 -8.28 -25.99
C ALA A 63 -16.27 -9.30 -24.89
N ASP A 64 -17.03 -10.39 -24.80
CA ASP A 64 -16.79 -11.47 -23.84
C ASP A 64 -15.44 -12.16 -24.10
N ALA A 65 -15.12 -12.46 -25.36
CA ALA A 65 -13.86 -13.09 -25.74
C ALA A 65 -12.64 -12.19 -25.47
N VAL A 66 -12.76 -10.88 -25.74
CA VAL A 66 -11.69 -9.90 -25.45
C VAL A 66 -11.50 -9.75 -23.94
N SER A 67 -12.58 -9.59 -23.18
CA SER A 67 -12.54 -9.49 -21.72
C SER A 67 -11.85 -10.71 -21.11
N HIS A 68 -12.30 -11.91 -21.48
CA HIS A 68 -11.72 -13.16 -21.02
C HIS A 68 -10.23 -13.29 -21.37
N ARG A 69 -9.84 -12.93 -22.60
CA ARG A 69 -8.43 -12.94 -23.00
C ARG A 69 -7.58 -11.98 -22.19
N VAL A 70 -8.06 -10.76 -21.95
CA VAL A 70 -7.33 -9.77 -21.14
C VAL A 70 -7.17 -10.25 -19.70
N THR A 71 -8.24 -10.76 -19.07
CA THR A 71 -8.18 -11.27 -17.69
C THR A 71 -7.22 -12.44 -17.56
N GLU A 72 -7.27 -13.42 -18.47
CA GLU A 72 -6.38 -14.57 -18.43
C GLU A 72 -4.92 -14.16 -18.65
N ARG A 73 -4.64 -13.29 -19.61
CA ARG A 73 -3.28 -12.80 -19.86
C ARG A 73 -2.72 -12.00 -18.71
N LEU A 74 -3.54 -11.16 -18.08
CA LEU A 74 -3.15 -10.42 -16.89
C LEU A 74 -2.84 -11.37 -15.72
N ARG A 75 -3.71 -12.35 -15.47
CA ARG A 75 -3.51 -13.37 -14.43
C ARG A 75 -2.24 -14.17 -14.68
N GLU A 76 -2.01 -14.58 -15.92
CA GLU A 76 -0.82 -15.30 -16.34
C GLU A 76 0.45 -14.45 -16.12
N ALA A 77 0.46 -13.18 -16.52
CA ALA A 77 1.58 -12.27 -16.30
C ALA A 77 1.86 -12.01 -14.82
N LEU A 78 0.83 -11.80 -14.00
CA LEU A 78 0.96 -11.66 -12.55
C LEU A 78 1.61 -12.90 -11.93
N THR A 79 1.14 -14.09 -12.32
CA THR A 79 1.62 -15.37 -11.78
C THR A 79 3.04 -15.69 -12.22
N THR A 80 3.36 -15.45 -13.49
CA THR A 80 4.64 -15.88 -14.09
C THR A 80 5.76 -14.87 -13.96
N MET A 81 5.44 -13.59 -13.80
CA MET A 81 6.44 -12.52 -13.73
C MET A 81 6.45 -11.83 -12.37
N VAL A 82 5.28 -11.37 -11.90
CA VAL A 82 5.21 -10.50 -10.70
C VAL A 82 5.44 -11.29 -9.43
N VAL A 83 4.74 -12.41 -9.23
CA VAL A 83 4.93 -13.28 -8.05
C VAL A 83 6.40 -13.68 -7.86
N PRO A 84 7.10 -14.27 -8.85
CA PRO A 84 8.50 -14.67 -8.67
C PRO A 84 9.46 -13.48 -8.55
N ALA A 85 9.12 -12.30 -9.10
CA ALA A 85 9.91 -11.10 -8.87
C ALA A 85 9.83 -10.65 -7.41
N ILE A 86 8.62 -10.63 -6.83
CA ILE A 86 8.41 -10.31 -5.42
C ILE A 86 9.11 -11.32 -4.51
N GLU A 87 8.97 -12.62 -4.78
CA GLU A 87 9.65 -13.67 -4.01
C GLU A 87 11.17 -13.49 -4.00
N ARG A 88 11.78 -13.16 -5.15
CA ARG A 88 13.21 -12.85 -5.22
C ARG A 88 13.58 -11.63 -4.40
N ILE A 89 12.80 -10.56 -4.48
CA ILE A 89 13.07 -9.33 -3.71
C ILE A 89 12.97 -9.62 -2.21
N CYS A 90 11.93 -10.33 -1.77
CA CYS A 90 11.78 -10.74 -0.37
C CYS A 90 12.97 -11.60 0.11
N ALA A 91 13.39 -12.57 -0.69
CA ALA A 91 14.56 -13.40 -0.36
C ALA A 91 15.85 -12.57 -0.28
N GLN A 92 16.04 -11.62 -1.19
CA GLN A 92 17.17 -10.71 -1.19
C GLN A 92 17.16 -9.77 0.00
N LEU A 93 16.00 -9.18 0.33
CA LEU A 93 15.83 -8.33 1.50
C LEU A 93 16.18 -9.09 2.78
N PHE A 94 15.66 -10.31 2.94
CA PHE A 94 15.94 -11.13 4.11
C PHE A 94 17.43 -11.44 4.26
N LYS A 95 18.08 -11.77 3.13
CA LYS A 95 19.53 -12.02 3.10
C LYS A 95 20.30 -10.76 3.47
N GLN A 96 19.98 -9.62 2.86
CA GLN A 96 20.68 -8.36 3.09
C GLN A 96 20.51 -7.88 4.55
N LEU A 97 19.33 -8.05 5.11
CA LEU A 97 19.03 -7.72 6.50
C LEU A 97 19.85 -8.60 7.47
N ASN A 98 19.91 -9.91 7.20
CA ASN A 98 20.71 -10.85 7.98
C ASN A 98 22.22 -10.58 7.88
N ASP A 99 22.71 -10.28 6.67
CA ASP A 99 24.12 -9.92 6.43
C ASP A 99 24.47 -8.62 7.15
N SER A 100 23.59 -7.62 7.11
CA SER A 100 23.76 -6.35 7.81
C SER A 100 23.82 -6.52 9.33
N PHE A 101 22.92 -7.33 9.91
CA PHE A 101 22.96 -7.65 11.33
C PHE A 101 24.23 -8.40 11.73
N ARG A 102 24.62 -9.41 10.97
CA ARG A 102 25.89 -10.12 11.21
C ARG A 102 27.06 -9.16 11.18
N HIS A 103 27.10 -8.28 10.19
CA HIS A 103 28.19 -7.32 10.05
C HIS A 103 28.23 -6.34 11.23
N GLY A 104 27.06 -5.81 11.65
CA GLY A 104 26.96 -4.96 12.83
C GLY A 104 27.37 -5.67 14.13
N LEU A 105 26.98 -6.93 14.32
CA LEU A 105 27.39 -7.73 15.48
C LEU A 105 28.88 -8.05 15.47
N GLU A 106 29.46 -8.37 14.31
CA GLU A 106 30.90 -8.60 14.15
C GLU A 106 31.68 -7.33 14.48
N GLN A 107 31.24 -6.17 13.98
CA GLN A 107 31.85 -4.87 14.30
C GLN A 107 31.73 -4.54 15.80
N TYR A 108 30.56 -4.76 16.40
CA TYR A 108 30.35 -4.56 17.84
C TYR A 108 31.26 -5.45 18.70
N LEU A 109 31.36 -6.74 18.38
CA LEU A 109 32.28 -7.68 19.05
C LEU A 109 33.75 -7.28 18.88
N GLN A 110 34.14 -6.78 17.72
CA GLN A 110 35.49 -6.28 17.48
C GLN A 110 35.78 -5.03 18.31
N GLN A 111 34.86 -4.07 18.37
CA GLN A 111 35.01 -2.86 19.18
C GLN A 111 35.13 -3.19 20.67
N MET A 112 34.27 -4.09 21.18
CA MET A 112 34.35 -4.64 22.52
C MET A 112 35.72 -5.27 22.83
N ARG A 113 36.21 -6.15 21.95
CA ARG A 113 37.54 -6.78 22.12
C ARG A 113 38.67 -5.76 22.09
N ALA A 114 38.61 -4.76 21.20
CA ALA A 114 39.61 -3.71 21.13
C ALA A 114 39.63 -2.89 22.43
N LEU A 115 38.46 -2.56 22.98
CA LEU A 115 38.33 -1.85 24.25
C LEU A 115 38.90 -2.67 25.42
N GLN A 116 38.56 -3.97 25.49
CA GLN A 116 39.09 -4.91 26.49
C GLN A 116 40.60 -5.08 26.40
N THR A 117 41.14 -5.18 25.18
CA THR A 117 42.59 -5.33 24.95
C THR A 117 43.33 -4.04 25.32
N ALA A 118 42.77 -2.87 25.00
CA ALA A 118 43.31 -1.58 25.39
C ALA A 118 43.29 -1.37 26.91
N THR A 119 42.21 -1.77 27.60
CA THR A 119 42.14 -1.72 29.08
C THR A 119 43.14 -2.69 29.72
N LEU A 120 43.26 -3.92 29.24
CA LEU A 120 44.26 -4.88 29.75
C LEU A 120 45.71 -4.40 29.52
N ALA A 121 46.00 -3.77 28.38
CA ALA A 121 47.30 -3.17 28.10
C ALA A 121 47.61 -1.98 29.02
N ALA A 122 46.61 -1.13 29.32
CA ALA A 122 46.75 -0.01 30.25
C ALA A 122 46.94 -0.48 31.71
N VAL A 123 46.27 -1.57 32.11
CA VAL A 123 46.41 -2.19 33.43
C VAL A 123 47.77 -2.90 33.58
N ALA A 124 48.29 -3.53 32.52
CA ALA A 124 49.64 -4.12 32.54
C ALA A 124 50.76 -3.07 32.67
N ALA A 125 50.52 -1.83 32.24
CA ALA A 125 51.45 -0.71 32.42
C ALA A 125 51.38 -0.05 33.82
N SER A 126 50.41 -0.42 34.66
CA SER A 126 50.14 0.20 35.96
C SER A 126 50.03 -0.85 37.08
N ALA A 127 51.17 -1.40 37.50
CA ALA A 127 51.25 -2.39 38.56
C ALA A 127 50.93 -1.80 39.96
N THR A 128 49.75 -2.10 40.53
CA THR A 128 49.51 -2.21 41.99
C THR A 128 48.23 -3.03 42.29
N PRO A 129 48.16 -3.83 43.38
CA PRO A 129 47.10 -4.84 43.56
C PRO A 129 45.95 -4.47 44.52
N ALA A 130 44.74 -4.95 44.15
CA ALA A 130 43.51 -5.22 44.93
C ALA A 130 42.61 -4.01 45.36
N PRO A 131 41.26 -4.18 45.54
CA PRO A 131 40.41 -5.38 45.51
C PRO A 131 39.23 -5.39 44.49
N SER A 132 38.58 -6.55 44.40
CA SER A 132 37.46 -7.06 43.59
C SER A 132 36.15 -6.24 43.56
N LEU A 133 35.30 -6.41 42.52
CA LEU A 133 33.84 -6.64 42.72
C LEU A 133 33.12 -7.29 41.51
N SER A 134 32.55 -8.45 41.83
CA SER A 134 31.42 -9.18 41.24
C SER A 134 30.34 -8.37 40.50
N VAL A 135 29.84 -8.96 39.42
CA VAL A 135 28.59 -8.69 38.66
C VAL A 135 27.33 -8.83 39.54
N GLY A 136 27.27 -8.13 40.67
CA GLY A 136 26.16 -8.21 41.63
C GLY A 136 26.10 -7.08 42.66
N ALA A 137 27.01 -6.11 42.58
CA ALA A 137 27.04 -4.94 43.47
C ALA A 137 26.40 -3.69 42.86
N ASP A 138 26.03 -3.71 41.58
CA ASP A 138 25.53 -2.54 40.86
C ASP A 138 24.20 -2.02 41.42
N ARG A 139 23.27 -2.91 41.81
CA ARG A 139 21.99 -2.50 42.42
C ARG A 139 22.17 -1.84 43.79
N GLN A 140 23.13 -2.31 44.59
CA GLN A 140 23.43 -1.70 45.89
C GLN A 140 24.12 -0.35 45.70
N ALA A 141 25.03 -0.22 44.73
CA ALA A 141 25.65 1.05 44.36
C ALA A 141 24.59 2.07 43.90
N LEU A 142 23.66 1.68 43.03
CA LEU A 142 22.55 2.54 42.60
C LEU A 142 21.66 2.96 43.79
N ALA A 143 21.33 2.03 44.69
CA ALA A 143 20.56 2.35 45.89
C ALA A 143 21.30 3.36 46.80
N HIS A 144 22.61 3.25 46.93
CA HIS A 144 23.43 4.21 47.67
C HIS A 144 23.48 5.59 46.99
N MET A 145 23.55 5.63 45.66
CA MET A 145 23.56 6.89 44.88
C MET A 145 22.21 7.60 44.95
N ILE A 146 21.10 6.87 44.88
CA ILE A 146 19.75 7.40 45.09
C ILE A 146 19.62 7.98 46.50
N LYS A 147 20.10 7.25 47.53
CA LYS A 147 20.07 7.71 48.93
C LYS A 147 20.93 8.95 49.19
N ASN A 148 22.03 9.11 48.46
CA ASN A 148 22.95 10.24 48.57
C ASN A 148 22.54 11.43 47.66
N ASN A 149 21.33 11.40 47.09
CA ASN A 149 20.80 12.41 46.16
C ASN A 149 21.64 12.60 44.89
N GLN A 150 22.40 11.58 44.48
CA GLN A 150 23.20 11.55 43.24
C GLN A 150 22.39 10.93 42.10
N ILE A 151 21.18 11.44 41.88
CA ILE A 151 20.22 10.94 40.91
C ILE A 151 20.79 10.95 39.47
N PRO A 152 21.47 12.02 38.99
CA PRO A 152 22.00 12.05 37.62
C PRO A 152 23.01 10.94 37.35
N LEU A 153 23.89 10.72 38.32
CA LEU A 153 24.95 9.72 38.23
C LEU A 153 24.37 8.29 38.28
N ALA A 154 23.26 8.09 39.01
CA ALA A 154 22.54 6.82 39.04
C ALA A 154 21.88 6.50 37.69
N PHE A 155 21.26 7.49 37.04
CA PHE A 155 20.71 7.33 35.69
C PHE A 155 21.80 7.05 34.66
N GLU A 156 22.91 7.80 34.69
CA GLU A 156 24.05 7.55 33.80
C GLU A 156 24.62 6.15 33.98
N THR A 157 24.76 5.68 35.22
CA THR A 157 25.26 4.34 35.51
C THR A 157 24.29 3.26 35.02
N ALA A 158 22.99 3.40 35.29
CA ALA A 158 21.97 2.45 34.85
C ALA A 158 21.85 2.39 33.32
N LEU A 159 21.92 3.54 32.63
CA LEU A 159 21.83 3.62 31.18
C LEU A 159 23.11 3.13 30.48
N ASN A 160 24.29 3.42 31.04
CA ASN A 160 25.57 2.95 30.48
C ASN A 160 25.74 1.42 30.61
N GLN A 161 25.16 0.83 31.66
CA GLN A 161 25.18 -0.62 31.85
C GLN A 161 24.15 -1.35 30.96
N GLY A 162 23.16 -0.65 30.40
CA GLY A 162 22.12 -1.24 29.53
C GLY A 162 21.22 -2.26 30.24
N ASP A 163 21.27 -2.33 31.57
CA ASP A 163 20.47 -3.26 32.37
C ASP A 163 19.08 -2.67 32.65
N GLN A 164 18.06 -3.29 32.07
CA GLN A 164 16.67 -2.89 32.23
C GLN A 164 16.23 -2.95 33.70
N ALA A 165 16.68 -3.94 34.46
CA ALA A 165 16.28 -4.10 35.86
C ALA A 165 16.86 -2.98 36.74
N ALA A 166 18.06 -2.49 36.39
CA ALA A 166 18.68 -1.35 37.03
C ALA A 166 17.93 -0.05 36.72
N LEU A 167 17.54 0.16 35.45
CA LEU A 167 16.80 1.36 35.05
C LEU A 167 15.40 1.41 35.68
N GLU A 168 14.67 0.30 35.67
CA GLU A 168 13.36 0.20 36.33
C GLU A 168 13.47 0.43 37.84
N PHE A 169 14.55 -0.06 38.48
CA PHE A 169 14.81 0.22 39.89
C PHE A 169 15.05 1.73 40.15
N VAL A 170 15.85 2.41 39.32
CA VAL A 170 16.07 3.86 39.45
C VAL A 170 14.78 4.63 39.19
N CYS A 171 14.05 4.33 38.11
CA CYS A 171 12.78 4.98 37.78
C CYS A 171 11.70 4.82 38.87
N ASN A 172 11.63 3.65 39.51
CA ASN A 172 10.66 3.38 40.59
C ASN A 172 11.03 4.05 41.92
N ASN A 173 12.29 4.44 42.12
CA ASN A 173 12.76 5.06 43.37
C ASN A 173 12.98 6.57 43.24
N VAL A 174 12.76 7.14 42.05
CA VAL A 174 12.95 8.56 41.76
C VAL A 174 11.64 9.14 41.23
N ASP A 175 11.21 10.26 41.79
CA ASP A 175 10.03 10.98 41.31
C ASP A 175 10.36 11.83 40.08
N PRO A 176 9.62 11.69 38.96
CA PRO A 176 9.88 12.45 37.73
C PRO A 176 9.68 13.96 37.95
N ASP A 177 8.68 14.38 38.72
CA ASP A 177 8.43 15.79 39.04
C ASP A 177 9.57 16.45 39.85
N GLU A 178 10.34 15.66 40.61
CA GLU A 178 11.52 16.16 41.34
C GLU A 178 12.77 16.19 40.45
N LEU A 179 12.91 15.18 39.59
CA LEU A 179 14.02 15.07 38.63
C LEU A 179 14.02 16.22 37.61
N PHE A 180 12.85 16.56 37.06
CA PHE A 180 12.69 17.59 36.02
C PHE A 180 12.42 18.99 36.56
N ARG A 181 12.42 19.18 37.90
CA ARG A 181 12.23 20.49 38.54
C ARG A 181 13.32 21.50 38.19
N PHE A 182 14.52 21.04 37.83
CA PHE A 182 15.63 21.88 37.41
C PHE A 182 16.08 21.48 35.99
N PRO A 183 16.00 22.38 34.99
CA PRO A 183 16.17 22.06 33.57
C PRO A 183 17.61 21.71 33.11
N CYS A 184 18.48 21.27 34.03
CA CYS A 184 19.88 20.90 33.74
C CYS A 184 20.37 19.68 34.55
N THR A 185 19.47 18.84 35.09
CA THR A 185 19.85 17.70 35.95
C THR A 185 20.44 16.52 35.17
N LEU A 186 19.99 16.29 33.94
CA LEU A 186 20.44 15.20 33.08
C LEU A 186 20.97 15.74 31.76
N SER A 187 22.04 15.13 31.25
CA SER A 187 22.61 15.50 29.96
C SER A 187 21.70 15.08 28.79
N GLN A 188 21.70 15.83 27.69
CA GLN A 188 20.91 15.53 26.50
C GLN A 188 21.07 14.10 25.95
N PRO A 189 22.28 13.50 25.89
CA PRO A 189 22.41 12.10 25.46
C PRO A 189 21.77 11.13 26.45
N VAL A 190 21.80 11.43 27.76
CA VAL A 190 21.17 10.62 28.81
C VAL A 190 19.65 10.69 28.72
N LEU A 191 19.09 11.87 28.45
CA LEU A 191 17.66 12.06 28.20
C LEU A 191 17.17 11.31 26.96
N LEU A 192 17.93 11.37 25.86
CA LEU A 192 17.62 10.62 24.63
C LEU A 192 17.73 9.11 24.85
N SER A 193 18.76 8.65 25.54
CA SER A 193 18.94 7.23 25.87
C SER A 193 17.82 6.74 26.79
N LEU A 194 17.41 7.55 27.77
CA LEU A 194 16.30 7.26 28.67
C LEU A 194 14.98 7.16 27.89
N LEU A 195 14.70 8.14 27.02
CA LEU A 195 13.52 8.15 26.16
C LEU A 195 13.49 6.92 25.24
N GLN A 196 14.61 6.59 24.62
CA GLN A 196 14.73 5.42 23.74
C GLN A 196 14.48 4.11 24.51
N GLN A 197 15.13 3.95 25.67
CA GLN A 197 15.03 2.72 26.47
C GLN A 197 13.61 2.53 27.05
N LEU A 198 12.94 3.63 27.45
CA LEU A 198 11.55 3.61 27.89
C LEU A 198 10.58 3.31 26.73
N SER A 199 10.87 3.80 25.52
CA SER A 199 10.03 3.59 24.33
C SER A 199 10.14 2.17 23.76
N LEU A 200 11.27 1.46 23.98
CA LEU A 200 11.52 0.15 23.41
C LEU A 200 10.74 -0.99 24.11
N ARG A 201 10.37 -0.80 25.38
CA ARG A 201 9.78 -1.84 26.25
C ARG A 201 8.69 -1.26 27.17
N LEU A 202 7.46 -1.23 26.64
CA LEU A 202 6.25 -0.72 27.31
C LEU A 202 5.42 -1.80 28.02
N ASP A 203 6.00 -2.99 28.26
CA ASP A 203 5.30 -4.15 28.81
C ASP A 203 4.94 -4.04 30.31
N SER A 204 5.63 -3.18 31.07
CA SER A 204 5.51 -3.06 32.54
C SER A 204 5.58 -1.59 33.00
N ASP A 205 4.78 -1.20 34.00
CA ASP A 205 4.67 0.15 34.62
C ASP A 205 4.50 1.32 33.61
N THR A 206 3.51 1.20 32.73
CA THR A 206 3.32 2.10 31.60
C THR A 206 3.01 3.55 32.02
N ASP A 207 2.24 3.77 33.09
CA ASP A 207 1.89 5.12 33.56
C ASP A 207 3.11 5.92 34.06
N LEU A 208 4.01 5.28 34.81
CA LEU A 208 5.23 5.93 35.30
C LEU A 208 6.17 6.24 34.13
N LYS A 209 6.36 5.27 33.23
CA LYS A 209 7.19 5.44 32.03
C LYS A 209 6.67 6.58 31.14
N PHE A 210 5.36 6.67 30.91
CA PHE A 210 4.77 7.76 30.14
C PHE A 210 4.98 9.12 30.80
N ARG A 211 4.86 9.22 32.13
CA ARG A 211 5.15 10.47 32.85
C ARG A 211 6.61 10.91 32.66
N TYR A 212 7.55 9.97 32.76
CA TYR A 212 8.96 10.23 32.45
C TYR A 212 9.13 10.70 31.00
N MET A 213 8.51 10.04 30.03
CA MET A 213 8.61 10.42 28.61
C MET A 213 8.03 11.81 28.34
N GLU A 214 6.90 12.16 28.95
CA GLU A 214 6.26 13.47 28.80
C GLU A 214 7.19 14.60 29.28
N HIS A 215 7.77 14.46 30.47
CA HIS A 215 8.73 15.44 30.98
C HIS A 215 10.04 15.48 30.20
N ILE A 216 10.53 14.33 29.71
CA ILE A 216 11.74 14.29 28.87
C ILE A 216 11.50 15.09 27.59
N VAL A 217 10.35 14.92 26.94
CA VAL A 217 9.99 15.64 25.71
C VAL A 217 9.84 17.14 25.96
N ASP A 218 9.31 17.55 27.11
CA ASP A 218 9.20 18.96 27.50
C ASP A 218 10.57 19.63 27.73
N VAL A 219 11.54 18.88 28.25
CA VAL A 219 12.92 19.36 28.51
C VAL A 219 13.84 19.20 27.30
N LEU A 220 13.51 18.32 26.36
CA LEU A 220 14.31 18.06 25.17
C LEU A 220 14.31 19.30 24.28
N LYS A 221 15.44 20.00 24.19
CA LYS A 221 15.61 21.11 23.24
C LYS A 221 15.72 20.57 21.82
N PRO A 222 14.80 20.90 20.90
CA PRO A 222 14.99 20.65 19.48
C PRO A 222 15.89 21.76 18.89
N HIS A 223 16.91 21.38 18.11
CA HIS A 223 17.88 22.24 17.38
C HIS A 223 19.13 22.66 18.18
N ASP A 224 20.37 22.57 17.65
CA ASP A 224 20.89 23.05 16.35
C ASP A 224 22.05 22.17 15.80
N ASP A 225 22.09 22.09 14.46
CA ASP A 225 23.24 22.20 13.54
C ASP A 225 24.66 21.81 14.00
N ASP A 226 25.11 20.60 13.61
CA ASP A 226 26.40 20.34 12.92
C ASP A 226 26.46 18.85 12.51
N ILE A 227 25.96 18.53 11.32
CA ILE A 227 26.48 17.39 10.56
C ILE A 227 26.66 17.90 9.13
N GLY A 228 27.78 18.59 8.92
CA GLY A 228 28.47 18.62 7.64
C GLY A 228 29.16 17.29 7.37
#